data_AF-A0A954HSV9-F1
#
_entry.id   AF-A0A954HSV9-F1
#
_cell.length_a   1.000
_cell.length_b   1.000
_cell.length_c   1.000
_cell.angle_alpha   90.00
_cell.angle_beta   90.00
_cell.angle_gamma   90.00
#
_symmetry.space_group_name_H-M   'P 1'
#
loop_
_entity.id
_entity.type
_entity.pdbx_description
1 polymer ?
#
loop_
_entity_poly.entity_id
_entity_poly.type
_entity_poly.pdbx_seq_one_letter_code
_entity_poly.pdbx_strand_id
1 'polypeptide(L)'
;PFAFNDRGDTPAEDLIPMGPMPGPRMFPADGLPLQQEQQAAEQLGLTSDSFATQRHLGTGTRRRFAEFPGNTGADLLPDGAVEISFELPAGSFATVLLAELGAFSNWHPEKQSE
;
A
#
# COMPACT_ATOMS: atom_id res chain seq x y z
N PRO A 1 7.54 9.05 -9.04
CA PRO A 1 8.06 7.84 -9.70
C PRO A 1 9.40 7.42 -9.09
N PHE A 2 9.44 6.27 -8.44
CA PHE A 2 10.66 5.69 -7.89
C PHE A 2 11.66 5.45 -9.04
N ALA A 3 12.89 5.96 -8.91
CA ALA A 3 13.93 5.76 -9.92
C ALA A 3 14.61 4.41 -9.67
N PHE A 4 14.58 3.53 -10.67
CA PHE A 4 15.04 2.15 -10.55
C PHE A 4 16.33 1.92 -11.32
N ASN A 5 17.40 1.68 -10.55
CA ASN A 5 18.77 1.32 -10.94
C ASN A 5 19.53 2.31 -11.86
N ASP A 6 20.86 2.25 -11.80
CA ASP A 6 21.75 3.12 -12.59
C ASP A 6 21.69 2.88 -14.11
N ARG A 7 20.93 1.84 -14.55
CA ARG A 7 20.80 1.43 -15.95
C ARG A 7 19.46 1.85 -16.59
N GLY A 8 18.43 2.13 -15.78
CA GLY A 8 17.10 2.59 -16.25
C GLY A 8 16.22 1.54 -16.91
N ASP A 9 16.64 0.27 -16.97
CA ASP A 9 16.00 -0.77 -17.78
C ASP A 9 15.05 -1.69 -16.99
N THR A 10 14.95 -1.52 -15.67
CA THR A 10 14.06 -2.36 -14.83
C THR A 10 12.66 -1.73 -14.78
N PRO A 11 11.62 -2.48 -15.20
CA PRO A 11 10.23 -2.06 -15.04
C PRO A 11 9.92 -1.61 -13.60
N ALA A 12 9.07 -0.61 -13.46
CA ALA A 12 8.79 0.00 -12.16
C ALA A 12 8.13 -0.98 -11.17
N GLU A 13 7.37 -1.92 -11.72
CA GLU A 13 6.70 -3.01 -11.04
C GLU A 13 7.66 -4.09 -10.51
N ASP A 14 8.87 -4.20 -11.07
CA ASP A 14 9.83 -5.26 -10.75
C ASP A 14 10.65 -4.96 -9.48
N LEU A 15 10.72 -3.70 -9.05
CA LEU A 15 11.50 -3.29 -7.88
C LEU A 15 10.73 -2.34 -6.98
N ILE A 16 9.75 -2.81 -6.22
CA ILE A 16 8.92 -1.92 -5.40
C ILE A 16 9.53 -1.77 -3.99
N PRO A 17 9.80 -0.54 -3.51
CA PRO A 17 10.22 -0.33 -2.12
C PRO A 17 9.16 -0.85 -1.14
N MET A 18 9.62 -1.41 -0.03
CA MET A 18 8.75 -1.99 0.99
C MET A 18 8.99 -1.35 2.35
N GLY A 19 7.90 -1.14 3.09
CA GLY A 19 7.93 -0.70 4.47
C GLY A 19 7.84 -1.85 5.48
N PRO A 20 8.12 -1.55 6.75
CA PRO A 20 8.06 -2.54 7.80
C PRO A 20 6.61 -2.85 8.18
N MET A 21 6.30 -4.14 8.35
CA MET A 21 5.23 -4.60 9.23
C MET A 21 5.93 -5.27 10.43
N PRO A 22 6.17 -4.54 11.53
CA PRO A 22 7.10 -4.96 12.57
C PRO A 22 6.72 -6.29 13.23
N GLY A 23 7.73 -7.09 13.57
CA GLY A 23 7.56 -8.34 14.29
C GLY A 23 8.88 -9.12 14.39
N PRO A 24 8.94 -10.14 15.25
CA PRO A 24 10.20 -10.80 15.63
C PRO A 24 10.93 -11.53 14.50
N ARG A 25 10.26 -11.80 13.37
CA ARG A 25 10.84 -12.45 12.18
C ARG A 25 10.95 -11.53 10.96
N MET A 26 10.66 -10.23 11.12
CA MET A 26 10.83 -9.29 10.03
C MET A 26 12.31 -9.12 9.71
N PHE A 27 12.67 -9.21 8.43
CA PHE A 27 14.03 -8.92 8.00
C PHE A 27 14.29 -7.41 8.13
N PRO A 28 15.36 -6.96 8.81
CA PRO A 28 15.65 -5.54 8.96
C PRO A 28 16.11 -4.91 7.64
N ALA A 29 15.86 -3.62 7.48
CA ALA A 29 16.45 -2.84 6.40
C ALA A 29 17.91 -2.54 6.77
N ASP A 30 18.61 -1.87 5.86
CA ASP A 30 19.96 -1.37 6.12
C ASP A 30 20.09 0.10 5.72
N GLY A 31 21.15 0.76 6.17
CA GLY A 31 21.47 2.15 5.84
C GLY A 31 20.38 3.15 6.22
N LEU A 32 20.07 4.07 5.30
CA LEU A 32 19.11 5.15 5.53
C LEU A 32 17.67 4.65 5.80
N PRO A 33 17.12 3.68 5.06
CA PRO A 33 15.80 3.12 5.38
C PRO A 33 15.70 2.58 6.81
N LEU A 34 16.73 1.89 7.32
CA LEU A 34 16.73 1.39 8.70
C LEU A 34 16.59 2.53 9.72
N GLN A 35 17.33 3.62 9.51
CA GLN A 35 17.27 4.80 10.39
C GLN A 35 15.88 5.44 10.37
N GLN A 36 15.25 5.52 9.20
CA GLN A 36 13.88 6.04 9.06
C GLN A 36 12.85 5.13 9.74
N GLU A 37 12.97 3.81 9.58
CA GLU A 37 12.11 2.82 10.24
C GLU A 37 12.21 2.92 11.77
N GLN A 38 13.44 3.05 12.30
CA GLN A 38 13.69 3.20 13.74
C GLN A 38 13.14 4.52 14.27
N GLN A 39 13.40 5.63 13.57
CA GLN A 39 12.90 6.95 13.97
C GLN A 39 11.36 6.99 14.01
N ALA A 40 10.69 6.37 13.03
CA ALA A 40 9.22 6.29 13.01
C ALA A 40 8.67 5.45 14.19
N ALA A 41 9.35 4.34 14.55
CA ALA A 41 8.98 3.54 15.71
C ALA A 41 9.19 4.31 17.03
N GLU A 42 10.31 5.01 17.16
CA GLU A 42 10.63 5.84 18.34
C GLU A 42 9.61 6.98 18.55
N GLN A 43 9.15 7.62 17.48
CA GLN A 43 8.09 8.63 17.54
C GLN A 43 6.77 8.10 18.12
N LEU A 44 6.53 6.79 17.96
CA LEU A 44 5.38 6.09 18.52
C LEU A 44 5.66 5.45 19.89
N GLY A 45 6.87 5.63 20.44
CA GLY A 45 7.31 5.00 21.68
C GLY A 45 7.45 3.48 21.59
N LEU A 46 7.62 2.94 20.38
CA LEU A 46 7.71 1.51 20.11
C LEU A 46 9.17 1.07 20.07
N THR A 47 9.45 -0.09 20.66
CA THR A 47 10.77 -0.73 20.63
C THR A 47 10.66 -2.13 20.04
N SER A 48 11.80 -2.77 19.74
CA SER A 48 11.82 -4.18 19.30
C SER A 48 11.11 -5.11 20.31
N ASP A 49 11.22 -4.80 21.60
CA ASP A 49 10.62 -5.59 22.67
C ASP A 49 9.09 -5.49 22.70
N SER A 50 8.53 -4.35 22.26
CA SER A 50 7.09 -4.18 22.07
C SER A 50 6.52 -5.27 21.16
N PHE A 51 7.28 -5.69 20.13
CA PHE A 51 6.85 -6.71 19.18
C PHE A 51 7.26 -8.13 19.60
N ALA A 52 8.35 -8.30 20.34
CA ALA A 52 8.78 -9.60 20.85
C ALA A 52 7.77 -10.21 21.83
N THR A 53 7.21 -9.38 22.72
CA THR A 53 6.21 -9.79 23.71
C THR A 53 4.86 -10.16 23.08
N GLN A 54 4.54 -9.58 21.91
CA GLN A 54 3.27 -9.77 21.20
C GLN A 54 3.39 -10.67 19.97
N ARG A 55 4.36 -11.59 19.93
CA ARG A 55 4.62 -12.51 18.79
C ARG A 55 3.42 -13.29 18.25
N HIS A 56 2.36 -13.44 19.05
CA HIS A 56 1.11 -14.11 18.67
C HIS A 56 0.19 -13.24 17.80
N LEU A 57 0.33 -11.91 17.85
CA LEU A 57 -0.44 -10.96 17.02
C LEU A 57 0.14 -10.83 15.61
N GLY A 58 1.43 -11.09 15.45
CA GLY A 58 2.08 -11.07 14.15
C GLY A 58 3.55 -11.40 14.24
N THR A 59 4.06 -12.14 13.26
CA THR A 59 5.49 -12.48 13.22
C THR A 59 6.36 -11.42 12.55
N GLY A 60 5.73 -10.42 11.93
CA GLY A 60 6.39 -9.38 11.14
C GLY A 60 6.76 -9.83 9.74
N THR A 61 6.74 -8.89 8.81
CA THR A 61 7.12 -9.05 7.39
C THR A 61 7.33 -7.65 6.78
N ARG A 62 7.54 -7.55 5.47
CA ARG A 62 7.59 -6.28 4.74
C ARG A 62 6.39 -6.16 3.81
N ARG A 63 5.92 -4.93 3.58
CA ARG A 63 4.78 -4.63 2.71
C ARG A 63 5.18 -3.61 1.65
N ARG A 64 4.82 -3.86 0.39
CA ARG A 64 5.04 -2.94 -0.72
C ARG A 64 4.34 -1.60 -0.46
N PHE A 65 5.00 -0.51 -0.83
CA PHE A 65 4.41 0.83 -0.73
C PHE A 65 3.47 1.18 -1.87
N ALA A 66 3.62 0.51 -3.02
CA ALA A 66 2.78 0.70 -4.17
C ALA A 66 2.33 -0.66 -4.70
N GLU A 67 1.14 -0.66 -5.30
CA GLU A 67 0.58 -1.79 -6.02
C GLU A 67 0.18 -1.29 -7.40
N PHE A 68 0.45 -2.10 -8.41
CA PHE A 68 0.10 -1.80 -9.80
C PHE A 68 -1.06 -2.72 -10.19
N PRO A 69 -2.29 -2.18 -10.36
CA PRO A 69 -3.41 -2.99 -10.79
C PRO A 69 -3.16 -3.57 -12.20
N GLY A 70 -3.48 -4.84 -12.37
CA GLY A 70 -3.46 -5.51 -13.67
C GLY A 70 -4.78 -5.34 -14.41
N ASN A 71 -4.79 -5.64 -15.71
CA ASN A 71 -6.01 -5.74 -16.53
C ASN A 71 -7.01 -4.60 -16.28
N THR A 72 -6.54 -3.37 -16.41
CA THR A 72 -7.32 -2.17 -16.07
C THR A 72 -8.19 -1.74 -17.24
N GLY A 73 -9.42 -1.34 -16.95
CA GLY A 73 -10.39 -0.80 -17.91
C GLY A 73 -11.27 0.26 -17.27
N ALA A 74 -11.72 1.21 -18.08
CA ALA A 74 -12.67 2.24 -17.66
C ALA A 74 -13.58 2.63 -18.81
N ASP A 75 -14.88 2.61 -18.57
CA ASP A 75 -15.92 2.93 -19.55
C ASP A 75 -16.87 3.99 -18.99
N LEU A 76 -17.16 5.01 -19.80
CA LEU A 76 -18.17 6.03 -19.49
C LEU A 76 -19.54 5.51 -19.91
N LEU A 77 -20.43 5.35 -18.94
CA LEU A 77 -21.79 4.90 -19.16
C LEU A 77 -22.70 6.06 -19.63
N PRO A 78 -23.83 5.76 -20.29
CA PRO A 78 -24.73 6.80 -20.82
C PRO A 78 -25.33 7.75 -19.78
N ASP A 79 -25.40 7.34 -18.53
CA ASP A 79 -25.87 8.15 -17.39
C ASP A 79 -24.77 9.04 -16.77
N GLY A 80 -23.55 9.00 -17.34
CA GLY A 80 -22.39 9.75 -16.85
C GLY A 80 -21.61 9.05 -15.74
N ALA A 81 -22.00 7.85 -15.32
CA ALA A 81 -21.21 7.04 -14.41
C ALA A 81 -19.97 6.46 -15.10
N VAL A 82 -18.93 6.17 -14.33
CA VAL A 82 -17.72 5.51 -14.82
C VAL A 82 -17.68 4.09 -14.25
N GLU A 83 -17.76 3.09 -15.13
CA GLU A 83 -17.48 1.70 -14.78
C GLU A 83 -15.97 1.47 -14.85
N ILE A 84 -15.40 0.86 -13.81
CA ILE A 84 -13.96 0.62 -13.71
C ILE A 84 -13.73 -0.85 -13.39
N SER A 85 -12.83 -1.49 -14.13
CA SER A 85 -12.38 -2.86 -13.90
C SER A 85 -10.87 -2.89 -13.68
N PHE A 86 -10.41 -3.76 -12.79
CA PHE A 86 -9.00 -3.97 -12.51
C PHE A 86 -8.80 -5.25 -11.68
N GLU A 87 -7.61 -5.83 -11.81
CA GLU A 87 -7.15 -6.94 -10.98
C GLU A 87 -6.18 -6.44 -9.92
N LEU A 88 -6.33 -6.95 -8.68
CA LEU A 88 -5.46 -6.58 -7.57
C LEU A 88 -4.72 -7.80 -7.00
N PRO A 89 -3.45 -7.64 -6.62
CA PRO A 89 -2.74 -8.65 -5.85
C PRO A 89 -3.44 -8.92 -4.51
N ALA A 90 -3.35 -10.17 -4.05
CA ALA A 90 -3.89 -10.56 -2.75
C ALA A 90 -3.35 -9.65 -1.62
N GLY A 91 -4.24 -9.22 -0.73
CA GLY A 91 -3.91 -8.31 0.37
C GLY A 91 -3.93 -6.82 0.00
N SER A 92 -4.22 -6.48 -1.26
CA SER A 92 -4.51 -5.10 -1.70
C SER A 92 -6.00 -4.80 -1.61
N PHE A 93 -6.35 -3.52 -1.53
CA PHE A 93 -7.74 -3.08 -1.35
C PHE A 93 -8.19 -2.18 -2.48
N ALA A 94 -9.33 -2.50 -3.10
CA ALA A 94 -9.94 -1.69 -4.16
C ALA A 94 -10.24 -0.26 -3.72
N THR A 95 -10.56 -0.07 -2.43
CA THR A 95 -10.81 1.24 -1.84
C THR A 95 -9.59 2.15 -1.88
N VAL A 96 -8.36 1.61 -1.83
CA VAL A 96 -7.15 2.43 -1.96
C VAL A 96 -7.07 3.00 -3.37
N LEU A 97 -7.29 2.16 -4.40
CA LEU A 97 -7.30 2.62 -5.79
C LEU A 97 -8.41 3.64 -6.07
N LEU A 98 -9.62 3.39 -5.55
CA LEU A 98 -10.73 4.34 -5.68
C LEU A 98 -10.44 5.69 -5.01
N ALA A 99 -9.65 5.70 -3.92
CA ALA A 99 -9.24 6.94 -3.27
C ALA A 99 -8.26 7.75 -4.11
N GLU A 100 -7.32 7.08 -4.79
CA GLU A 100 -6.42 7.73 -5.75
C GLU A 100 -7.17 8.35 -6.94
N LEU A 101 -8.30 7.75 -7.34
CA LEU A 101 -9.19 8.28 -8.37
C LEU A 101 -10.10 9.41 -7.87
N GLY A 102 -10.06 9.74 -6.58
CA GLY A 102 -10.88 10.79 -5.97
C GLY A 102 -12.34 10.39 -5.73
N ALA A 103 -12.68 9.09 -5.79
CA ALA A 103 -14.06 8.61 -5.69
C ALA A 103 -14.71 8.84 -4.31
N PHE A 104 -13.92 9.07 -3.26
CA PHE A 104 -14.45 9.27 -1.90
C PHE A 104 -14.73 10.73 -1.52
N SER A 105 -14.25 11.72 -2.29
CA SER A 105 -14.42 13.14 -1.92
C SER A 105 -15.80 13.70 -2.24
N ASN A 106 -16.58 13.05 -3.13
CA ASN A 106 -17.86 13.55 -3.64
C ASN A 106 -19.02 12.54 -3.51
N TRP A 107 -18.87 11.45 -2.75
CA TRP A 107 -19.92 10.46 -2.59
C TRP A 107 -21.05 10.99 -1.68
N HIS A 108 -22.13 11.47 -2.31
CA HIS A 108 -23.41 11.72 -1.67
C HIS A 108 -24.34 10.56 -1.99
N PRO A 109 -24.63 9.64 -1.05
CA PRO A 109 -25.67 8.65 -1.29
C PRO A 109 -27.01 9.39 -1.31
N GLU A 110 -27.59 9.57 -2.50
CA GLU A 110 -28.99 9.96 -2.57
C GLU A 110 -29.81 8.86 -1.88
N LYS A 111 -30.61 9.27 -0.89
CA LYS A 111 -31.60 8.38 -0.28
C LYS A 111 -32.59 8.00 -1.37
N GLN A 112 -32.64 6.73 -1.74
CA GLN A 112 -33.78 6.17 -2.45
C GLN A 112 -35.01 6.37 -1.56
N SER A 113 -35.93 7.26 -1.94
CA SER A 113 -37.27 7.31 -1.36
C SER A 113 -38.13 6.28 -2.06
N GLU A 114 -38.73 5.37 -1.27
CA GLU A 114 -39.94 4.63 -1.66
C GLU A 114 -41.09 5.57 -2.03
#